data_AF-A0A9X6WGN9-F1
#
_entry.id   AF-A0A9X6WGN9-F1
#
_cell.length_a   1.000
_cell.length_b   1.000
_cell.length_c   1.000
_cell.angle_alpha   90.00
_cell.angle_beta   90.00
_cell.angle_gamma   90.00
#
_symmetry.space_group_name_H-M   'P 1'
#
loop_
_entity.id
_entity.type
_entity.pdbx_description
1 polymer ?
#
loop_
_entity_poly.entity_id
_entity_poly.type
_entity_poly.pdbx_seq_one_letter_code
_entity_poly.pdbx_strand_id
1 'polypeptide(L)'
;MAKEQKDLWSMNTFVDDDSFDLNIDSEEERGFVLETKVVDDSDDFFQEFNRPSQVEKKKTKQERLHEYKKINTKLPSMLHRMLKTYCSQQDLKKNDVFKEALTAFMKKHKEDEILIKDQVNGAVIDVNAESAQKKAYNFEVEKEFFKEIKTYASIRDLKMIVFYEQAIIEYLHEKRFSF
;
A
#
# COMPACT_ATOMS: atom_id res chain seq x y z
N MET A 1 -31.26 -45.52 9.34
CA MET A 1 -30.18 -45.89 8.39
C MET A 1 -29.20 -44.73 8.37
N ALA A 2 -28.01 -44.96 8.95
CA ALA A 2 -26.96 -43.95 9.10
C ALA A 2 -26.26 -43.73 7.75
N LYS A 3 -26.08 -42.47 7.35
CA LYS A 3 -25.23 -42.10 6.23
C LYS A 3 -23.86 -41.70 6.77
N GLU A 4 -22.94 -42.65 6.77
CA GLU A 4 -21.50 -42.38 6.77
C GLU A 4 -21.16 -41.76 5.41
N GLN A 5 -20.53 -40.58 5.40
CA GLN A 5 -19.83 -40.08 4.23
C GLN A 5 -18.38 -39.78 4.63
N LYS A 6 -17.51 -40.57 4.01
CA LYS A 6 -16.08 -40.73 4.27
C LYS A 6 -15.26 -39.55 3.76
N ASP A 7 -14.15 -39.36 4.45
CA ASP A 7 -13.02 -38.47 4.21
C ASP A 7 -12.68 -38.15 2.74
N LEU A 8 -12.65 -36.85 2.43
CA LEU A 8 -12.15 -36.23 1.21
C LEU A 8 -10.62 -36.07 1.22
N TRP A 9 -9.91 -37.10 1.68
CA TRP A 9 -8.44 -37.18 1.67
C TRP A 9 -7.92 -38.18 0.61
N SER A 10 -8.54 -38.20 -0.57
CA SER A 10 -7.97 -38.90 -1.73
C SER A 10 -7.37 -37.88 -2.70
N MET A 11 -6.09 -37.59 -2.48
CA MET A 11 -5.18 -36.94 -3.43
C MET A 11 -5.21 -37.67 -4.77
N ASN A 12 -5.34 -36.93 -5.87
CA ASN A 12 -4.84 -37.32 -7.18
C ASN A 12 -4.12 -36.10 -7.77
N THR A 13 -2.83 -35.94 -7.43
CA THR A 13 -1.89 -35.09 -8.15
C THR A 13 -1.56 -35.75 -9.48
N PHE A 14 -2.10 -35.20 -10.56
CA PHE A 14 -1.66 -35.51 -11.92
C PHE A 14 -0.38 -34.69 -12.17
N VAL A 15 0.73 -35.38 -12.45
CA VAL A 15 2.00 -34.76 -12.84
C VAL A 15 2.16 -35.10 -14.32
N ASP A 16 2.04 -34.10 -15.17
CA ASP A 16 2.37 -34.23 -16.59
C ASP A 16 3.89 -34.21 -16.75
N ASP A 17 4.37 -35.24 -17.44
CA ASP A 17 5.76 -35.64 -17.64
C ASP A 17 6.34 -34.92 -18.87
N ASP A 18 6.82 -33.68 -18.68
CA ASP A 18 7.66 -32.99 -19.67
C ASP A 18 9.14 -33.27 -19.35
N SER A 19 9.65 -34.39 -19.87
CA SER A 19 11.06 -34.76 -19.86
C SER A 19 11.90 -33.68 -20.54
N PHE A 20 12.71 -32.95 -19.77
CA PHE A 20 13.73 -32.05 -20.30
C PHE A 20 14.98 -32.88 -20.67
N ASP A 21 15.15 -33.17 -21.96
CA ASP A 21 16.39 -33.70 -22.51
C ASP A 21 17.49 -32.63 -22.45
N LEU A 22 18.39 -32.75 -21.47
CA LEU A 22 19.62 -31.97 -21.40
C LEU A 22 20.68 -32.64 -22.28
N ASN A 23 20.72 -32.26 -23.56
CA ASN A 23 21.88 -32.48 -24.42
C ASN A 23 23.06 -31.66 -23.88
N ILE A 24 23.94 -32.31 -23.13
CA ILE A 24 25.26 -31.77 -22.76
C ILE A 24 26.26 -32.40 -23.71
N ASP A 25 26.73 -31.61 -24.68
CA ASP A 25 27.88 -31.97 -25.49
C ASP A 25 29.10 -32.12 -24.57
N SER A 26 29.62 -33.35 -24.52
CA SER A 26 30.81 -33.74 -23.78
C SER A 26 32.05 -33.37 -24.58
N GLU A 27 32.78 -32.33 -24.19
CA GLU A 27 34.23 -32.17 -24.46
C GLU A 27 34.78 -30.92 -23.75
N GLU A 28 35.45 -31.12 -22.61
CA GLU A 28 36.77 -30.56 -22.25
C GLU A 28 37.00 -30.72 -20.74
N GLU A 29 37.81 -31.73 -20.39
CA GLU A 29 38.46 -31.85 -19.09
C GLU A 29 39.28 -30.58 -18.79
N ARG A 30 38.90 -29.85 -17.74
CA ARG A 30 39.83 -28.97 -17.03
C ARG A 30 39.77 -29.29 -15.55
N GLY A 31 40.76 -30.06 -15.11
CA GLY A 31 40.97 -30.39 -13.71
C GLY A 31 41.06 -29.12 -12.87
N PHE A 32 40.11 -28.94 -11.96
CA PHE A 32 40.23 -27.97 -10.88
C PHE A 32 41.03 -28.63 -9.75
N VAL A 33 42.34 -28.38 -9.72
CA VAL A 33 43.17 -28.64 -8.55
C VAL A 33 43.22 -27.36 -7.73
N LEU A 34 42.53 -27.34 -6.59
CA LEU A 34 42.59 -26.26 -5.64
C LEU A 34 43.74 -26.54 -4.66
N GLU A 35 44.94 -26.05 -4.96
CA GLU A 35 46.05 -26.04 -4.01
C GLU A 35 45.78 -25.00 -2.92
N THR A 36 45.27 -25.45 -1.77
CA THR A 36 45.17 -24.63 -0.55
C THR A 36 46.50 -24.66 0.19
N LYS A 37 47.23 -23.54 0.16
CA LYS A 37 48.31 -23.29 1.12
C LYS A 37 47.69 -23.08 2.50
N VAL A 38 47.86 -24.06 3.39
CA VAL A 38 47.56 -23.90 4.81
C VAL A 38 48.67 -23.05 5.41
N VAL A 39 48.39 -21.78 5.66
CA VAL A 39 49.18 -20.96 6.58
C VAL A 39 48.53 -21.14 7.94
N ASP A 40 49.20 -21.90 8.81
CA ASP A 40 48.92 -21.94 10.24
C ASP A 40 49.24 -20.57 10.84
N ASP A 41 48.18 -19.82 11.18
CA ASP A 41 48.18 -18.97 12.38
C ASP A 41 46.73 -18.67 12.81
N SER A 42 46.30 -19.45 13.79
CA SER A 42 45.56 -19.07 15.00
C SER A 42 44.31 -18.18 14.92
N ASP A 43 43.20 -18.78 15.35
CA ASP A 43 42.27 -18.29 16.39
C ASP A 43 41.22 -17.21 16.11
N ASP A 44 41.04 -16.73 14.88
CA ASP A 44 39.94 -15.78 14.57
C ASP A 44 38.72 -16.37 13.84
N PHE A 45 38.79 -17.60 13.34
CA PHE A 45 37.71 -18.17 12.51
C PHE A 45 36.51 -18.70 13.31
N PHE A 46 36.70 -19.16 14.55
CA PHE A 46 35.63 -19.77 15.35
C PHE A 46 34.76 -18.76 16.12
N GLN A 47 35.10 -17.48 16.12
CA GLN A 47 34.26 -16.44 16.74
C GLN A 47 33.11 -15.98 15.84
N GLU A 48 33.21 -16.17 14.53
CA GLU A 48 32.17 -15.75 13.58
C GLU A 48 30.97 -16.72 13.56
N PHE A 49 31.16 -17.97 13.99
CA PHE A 49 30.10 -19.00 14.00
C PHE A 49 29.15 -18.91 15.20
N ASN A 50 29.49 -18.12 16.23
CA ASN A 50 28.63 -17.84 17.39
C ASN A 50 27.82 -16.54 17.23
N ARG A 51 27.93 -15.83 16.11
CA ARG A 51 27.00 -14.73 15.83
C ARG A 51 25.64 -15.34 15.49
N PRO A 52 24.58 -15.09 16.28
CA PRO A 52 23.27 -15.59 15.94
C PRO A 52 22.91 -15.04 14.56
N SER A 53 22.76 -15.97 13.61
CA SER A 53 22.22 -15.75 12.28
C SER A 53 21.15 -14.66 12.34
N GLN A 54 21.39 -13.55 11.65
CA GLN A 54 20.30 -12.64 11.26
C GLN A 54 19.46 -13.39 10.22
N VAL A 55 18.69 -14.37 10.69
CA VAL A 55 17.50 -14.83 10.01
C VAL A 55 16.64 -13.58 9.89
N GLU A 56 16.53 -13.04 8.68
CA GLU A 56 15.56 -12.00 8.34
C GLU A 56 14.21 -12.47 8.86
N LYS A 57 13.81 -11.93 10.01
CA LYS A 57 12.57 -12.28 10.66
C LYS A 57 11.46 -11.86 9.70
N LYS A 58 10.73 -12.83 9.16
CA LYS A 58 9.44 -12.60 8.50
C LYS A 58 8.62 -11.69 9.42
N LYS A 59 8.47 -10.41 9.03
CA LYS A 59 7.77 -9.37 9.79
C LYS A 59 6.44 -9.92 10.32
N THR A 60 6.28 -9.96 11.64
CA THR A 60 5.03 -10.38 12.28
C THR A 60 3.94 -9.32 12.02
N LYS A 61 2.66 -9.74 11.97
CA LYS A 61 1.50 -8.86 11.72
C LYS A 61 1.45 -7.61 12.61
N GLN A 62 2.12 -7.63 13.76
CA GLN A 62 2.21 -6.52 14.72
C GLN A 62 3.11 -5.36 14.25
N GLU A 63 4.19 -5.61 13.50
CA GLU A 63 5.03 -4.52 12.96
C GLU A 63 4.31 -3.73 11.86
N ARG A 64 3.43 -4.37 11.08
CA ARG A 64 2.61 -3.68 10.06
C ARG A 64 1.59 -2.71 10.67
N LEU A 65 1.13 -2.94 11.90
CA LEU A 65 0.28 -2.01 12.65
C LEU A 65 1.01 -0.70 13.02
N HIS A 66 2.34 -0.71 13.01
CA HIS A 66 3.14 0.49 13.28
C HIS A 66 3.39 1.35 12.05
N GLU A 67 3.09 0.90 10.83
CA GLU A 67 3.36 1.66 9.61
C GLU A 67 2.21 2.59 9.23
N TYR A 68 0.96 2.20 9.51
CA TYR A 68 -0.24 2.92 9.07
C TYR A 68 -0.97 3.64 10.22
N LYS A 69 -1.60 4.76 9.90
CA LYS A 69 -2.43 5.59 10.78
C LYS A 69 -3.84 5.68 10.21
N LYS A 70 -4.82 5.40 11.07
CA LYS A 70 -6.24 5.57 10.77
C LYS A 70 -6.63 7.04 10.88
N ILE A 71 -7.17 7.59 9.80
CA ILE A 71 -7.77 8.92 9.76
C ILE A 71 -9.28 8.74 9.79
N ASN A 72 -9.89 9.18 10.90
CA ASN A 72 -11.34 9.26 11.01
C ASN A 72 -11.75 10.69 10.63
N THR A 73 -12.33 10.86 9.45
CA THR A 73 -12.83 12.16 8.97
C THR A 73 -14.34 12.11 8.77
N LYS A 74 -14.98 13.27 8.64
CA LYS A 74 -16.38 13.37 8.23
C LYS A 74 -16.43 14.15 6.93
N LEU A 75 -17.06 13.59 5.90
CA LEU A 75 -17.20 14.20 4.58
C LEU A 75 -18.66 14.56 4.31
N PRO A 76 -18.95 15.63 3.56
CA PRO A 76 -20.30 15.91 3.07
C PRO A 76 -20.89 14.68 2.36
N SER A 77 -22.18 14.43 2.59
CA SER A 77 -22.85 13.23 2.07
C SER A 77 -22.72 13.05 0.55
N MET A 78 -22.76 14.15 -0.21
CA MET A 78 -22.56 14.13 -1.66
C MET A 78 -21.13 13.73 -2.03
N LEU A 79 -20.12 14.38 -1.44
CA LEU A 79 -18.72 14.05 -1.69
C LEU A 79 -18.40 12.58 -1.35
N HIS A 80 -18.93 12.09 -0.22
CA HIS A 80 -18.82 10.69 0.16
C HIS A 80 -19.42 9.74 -0.89
N ARG A 81 -20.61 10.06 -1.41
CA ARG A 81 -21.29 9.27 -2.45
C ARG A 81 -20.49 9.28 -3.75
N MET A 82 -19.98 10.44 -4.16
CA MET A 82 -19.19 10.60 -5.38
C MET A 82 -17.90 9.79 -5.29
N LEU A 83 -17.13 9.92 -4.20
CA LEU A 83 -15.90 9.16 -4.00
C LEU A 83 -16.14 7.65 -4.01
N LYS A 84 -17.18 7.18 -3.31
CA LYS A 84 -17.55 5.76 -3.31
C LYS A 84 -17.92 5.25 -4.71
N THR A 85 -18.67 6.06 -5.46
CA THR A 85 -19.10 5.73 -6.83
C THR A 85 -17.90 5.66 -7.76
N TYR A 86 -17.01 6.66 -7.71
CA TYR A 86 -15.78 6.66 -8.49
C TYR A 86 -14.90 5.44 -8.19
N CYS A 87 -14.66 5.14 -6.91
CA CYS A 87 -13.87 3.96 -6.53
C CYS A 87 -14.50 2.65 -7.06
N SER A 88 -15.83 2.55 -7.02
CA SER A 88 -16.56 1.38 -7.52
C SER A 88 -16.53 1.27 -9.05
N GLN A 89 -16.59 2.39 -9.78
CA GLN A 89 -16.57 2.40 -11.25
C GLN A 89 -15.18 2.07 -11.80
N GLN A 90 -14.12 2.50 -11.11
CA GLN A 90 -12.74 2.32 -11.54
C GLN A 90 -12.07 1.06 -10.92
N ASP A 91 -12.81 0.29 -10.13
CA ASP A 91 -12.29 -0.85 -9.34
C ASP A 91 -11.05 -0.50 -8.49
N LEU A 92 -11.08 0.69 -7.88
CA LEU A 92 -9.98 1.22 -7.08
C LEU A 92 -10.27 1.12 -5.57
N LYS A 93 -9.23 0.91 -4.78
CA LYS A 93 -9.34 0.93 -3.32
C LYS A 93 -9.41 2.37 -2.81
N LYS A 94 -10.35 2.62 -1.90
CA LYS A 94 -10.57 3.95 -1.29
C LYS A 94 -9.30 4.57 -0.68
N ASN A 95 -8.42 3.76 -0.08
CA ASN A 95 -7.22 4.25 0.61
C ASN A 95 -6.17 4.72 -0.41
N ASP A 96 -6.05 4.00 -1.53
CA ASP A 96 -5.11 4.33 -2.60
C ASP A 96 -5.55 5.61 -3.31
N VAL A 97 -6.84 5.72 -3.64
CA VAL A 97 -7.45 6.93 -4.22
C VAL A 97 -7.26 8.14 -3.30
N PHE A 98 -7.45 7.94 -1.99
CA PHE A 98 -7.26 9.02 -1.02
C PHE A 98 -5.80 9.47 -0.93
N LYS A 99 -4.85 8.53 -0.90
CA LYS A 99 -3.42 8.85 -0.93
C LYS A 99 -3.06 9.61 -2.21
N GLU A 100 -3.51 9.13 -3.37
CA GLU A 100 -3.29 9.78 -4.66
C GLU A 100 -3.86 11.21 -4.69
N ALA A 101 -5.10 11.39 -4.21
CA ALA A 101 -5.75 12.70 -4.14
C ALA A 101 -4.95 13.70 -3.29
N LEU A 102 -4.45 13.27 -2.13
CA LEU A 102 -3.65 14.12 -1.25
C LEU A 102 -2.29 14.46 -1.86
N THR A 103 -1.62 13.48 -2.49
CA THR A 103 -0.35 13.72 -3.19
C THR A 103 -0.52 14.68 -4.36
N ALA A 104 -1.57 14.50 -5.18
CA ALA A 104 -1.88 15.39 -6.29
C ALA A 104 -2.14 16.81 -5.80
N PHE A 105 -2.93 16.96 -4.73
CA PHE A 105 -3.23 18.24 -4.13
C PHE A 105 -1.98 18.96 -3.60
N MET A 106 -1.13 18.28 -2.83
CA MET A 106 0.14 18.85 -2.35
C MET A 106 1.11 19.20 -3.48
N LYS A 107 1.08 18.45 -4.59
CA LYS A 107 1.93 18.73 -5.75
C LYS A 107 1.46 19.96 -6.52
N LYS A 108 0.14 20.16 -6.62
CA LYS A 108 -0.46 21.26 -7.36
C LYS A 108 -0.35 22.59 -6.61
N HIS A 109 -0.57 22.59 -5.30
CA HIS A 109 -0.61 23.81 -4.48
C HIS A 109 0.72 24.13 -3.78
N LYS A 110 1.86 23.69 -4.35
CA LYS A 110 3.19 23.91 -3.73
C LYS A 110 3.47 25.39 -3.48
N GLU A 111 3.08 26.26 -4.41
CA GLU A 111 3.37 27.69 -4.37
C GLU A 111 2.11 28.56 -4.35
N ASP A 112 0.97 28.02 -4.80
CA ASP A 112 -0.29 28.74 -4.99
C ASP A 112 -1.18 28.79 -3.74
N GLU A 113 -2.05 29.81 -3.69
CA GLU A 113 -3.12 29.91 -2.70
C GLU A 113 -4.20 28.83 -2.93
N ILE A 114 -4.59 28.15 -1.85
CA ILE A 114 -5.63 27.12 -1.88
C ILE A 114 -6.99 27.80 -1.96
N LEU A 115 -7.59 27.81 -3.15
CA LEU A 115 -8.97 28.22 -3.34
C LEU A 115 -9.92 27.08 -2.96
N ILE A 116 -10.80 27.35 -1.99
CA ILE A 116 -11.83 26.40 -1.56
C ILE A 116 -12.87 26.28 -2.68
N LYS A 117 -13.00 25.08 -3.24
CA LYS A 117 -14.00 24.74 -4.25
C LYS A 117 -15.20 24.05 -3.58
N ASP A 118 -16.38 24.40 -4.04
CA ASP A 118 -17.68 23.87 -3.61
C ASP A 118 -18.39 23.11 -4.73
N GLN A 119 -17.70 22.80 -5.83
CA GLN A 119 -18.28 22.11 -6.98
C GLN A 119 -17.37 21.02 -7.54
N VAL A 120 -17.98 19.91 -7.96
CA VAL A 120 -17.31 18.86 -8.76
C VAL A 120 -18.16 18.66 -10.02
N ASN A 121 -17.61 19.07 -11.16
CA ASN A 121 -18.18 18.84 -12.50
C ASN A 121 -19.70 19.15 -12.59
N GLY A 122 -20.12 20.29 -12.02
CA GLY A 122 -21.51 20.76 -12.04
C GLY A 122 -22.37 20.31 -10.85
N ALA A 123 -21.90 19.42 -9.99
CA ALA A 123 -22.56 19.08 -8.74
C ALA A 123 -22.05 19.98 -7.60
N VAL A 124 -22.97 20.68 -6.92
CA VAL A 124 -22.65 21.51 -5.76
C VAL A 124 -22.45 20.63 -4.52
N ILE A 125 -21.33 20.82 -3.85
CA ILE A 125 -20.94 20.17 -2.61
C ILE A 125 -20.96 21.23 -1.51
N ASP A 126 -21.87 21.07 -0.58
CA ASP A 126 -21.90 21.93 0.60
C ASP A 126 -20.76 21.54 1.56
N VAL A 127 -19.62 22.21 1.42
CA VAL A 127 -18.42 22.04 2.26
C VAL A 127 -18.65 22.57 3.68
N ASN A 128 -19.54 23.58 3.80
CA ASN A 128 -19.93 24.22 5.07
C ASN A 128 -21.15 23.55 5.72
N ALA A 129 -21.65 22.46 5.14
CA ALA A 129 -22.81 21.75 5.66
C ALA A 129 -22.65 21.44 7.16
N GLU A 130 -23.77 21.58 7.87
CA GLU A 130 -23.83 21.26 9.29
C GLU A 130 -23.32 19.83 9.56
N SER A 131 -22.74 19.61 10.74
CA SER A 131 -22.17 18.31 11.16
C SER A 131 -23.13 17.13 10.96
N ALA A 132 -24.44 17.36 11.02
CA ALA A 132 -25.47 16.35 10.79
C ALA A 132 -25.51 15.79 9.34
N GLN A 133 -25.07 16.57 8.36
CA GLN A 133 -25.04 16.17 6.95
C GLN A 133 -23.70 15.55 6.52
N LYS A 134 -22.70 15.55 7.42
CA LYS A 134 -21.39 14.94 7.18
C LYS A 134 -21.37 13.49 7.69
N LYS A 135 -20.98 12.56 6.81
CA LYS A 135 -20.85 11.13 7.12
C LYS A 135 -19.43 10.78 7.51
N ALA A 136 -19.28 9.96 8.54
CA ALA A 136 -17.99 9.44 8.96
C ALA A 136 -17.38 8.57 7.87
N TYR A 137 -16.09 8.77 7.61
CA TYR A 137 -15.34 8.01 6.63
C TYR A 137 -13.91 7.78 7.13
N ASN A 138 -13.47 6.53 7.05
CA ASN A 138 -12.21 6.08 7.64
C ASN A 138 -11.22 5.74 6.54
N PHE A 139 -10.04 6.33 6.62
CA PHE A 139 -8.90 6.08 5.73
C PHE A 139 -7.71 5.53 6.50
N GLU A 140 -6.83 4.83 5.81
CA GLU A 140 -5.55 4.37 6.34
C GLU A 140 -4.43 4.91 5.46
N VAL A 141 -3.47 5.62 6.07
CA VAL A 141 -2.29 6.17 5.39
C VAL A 141 -1.03 5.86 6.18
N GLU A 142 0.13 5.82 5.53
CA GLU A 142 1.41 5.66 6.23
C GLU A 142 1.67 6.80 7.23
N LYS A 143 2.33 6.48 8.35
CA LYS A 143 2.61 7.47 9.42
C LYS A 143 3.50 8.61 8.96
N GLU A 144 4.52 8.33 8.15
CA GLU A 144 5.42 9.36 7.63
C GLU A 144 4.65 10.31 6.69
N PHE A 145 3.85 9.75 5.78
CA PHE A 145 2.97 10.55 4.92
C PHE A 145 1.96 11.39 5.71
N PHE A 146 1.41 10.86 6.81
CA PHE A 146 0.54 11.63 7.70
C PHE A 146 1.25 12.83 8.34
N LYS A 147 2.52 12.69 8.74
CA LYS A 147 3.32 13.80 9.27
C LYS A 147 3.53 14.86 8.19
N GLU A 148 3.87 14.46 6.96
CA GLU A 148 4.04 15.37 5.83
C GLU A 148 2.78 16.21 5.59
N ILE A 149 1.61 15.56 5.49
CA ILE A 149 0.34 16.27 5.31
C ILE A 149 0.07 17.25 6.46
N LYS A 150 0.32 16.82 7.70
CA LYS A 150 0.10 17.66 8.88
C LYS A 150 1.00 18.90 8.86
N THR A 151 2.27 18.74 8.51
CA THR A 151 3.22 19.84 8.35
C THR A 151 2.76 20.78 7.23
N TYR A 152 2.37 20.23 6.09
CA TYR A 152 1.88 21.00 4.94
C TYR A 152 0.65 21.84 5.29
N ALA A 153 -0.36 21.23 5.91
CA ALA A 153 -1.58 21.92 6.33
C ALA A 153 -1.29 23.00 7.39
N SER A 154 -0.35 22.75 8.31
CA SER A 154 0.05 23.72 9.34
C SER A 154 0.76 24.94 8.77
N ILE A 155 1.61 24.76 7.75
CA ILE A 155 2.31 25.89 7.09
C ILE A 155 1.30 26.81 6.37
N ARG A 156 0.18 26.24 5.91
CA ARG A 156 -0.86 26.95 5.17
C ARG A 156 -2.07 27.37 6.01
N ASP A 157 -1.97 27.23 7.34
CA ASP A 157 -3.06 27.50 8.31
C ASP A 157 -4.42 26.88 7.94
N LEU A 158 -4.38 25.67 7.37
CA LEU A 158 -5.57 25.00 6.85
C LEU A 158 -6.01 23.87 7.78
N LYS A 159 -7.30 23.82 8.13
CA LYS A 159 -7.85 22.74 8.95
C LYS A 159 -7.75 21.42 8.18
N MET A 160 -7.23 20.36 8.82
CA MET A 160 -7.06 19.03 8.21
C MET A 160 -8.32 18.49 7.54
N ILE A 161 -9.51 18.73 8.12
CA ILE A 161 -10.78 18.27 7.56
C ILE A 161 -11.03 18.95 6.19
N VAL A 162 -10.83 20.27 6.13
CA VAL A 162 -10.99 21.04 4.88
C VAL A 162 -9.95 20.60 3.86
N PHE A 163 -8.72 20.31 4.29
CA PHE A 163 -7.67 19.80 3.41
C PHE A 163 -8.09 18.49 2.73
N TYR A 164 -8.63 17.54 3.50
CA TYR A 164 -9.11 16.27 2.94
C TYR A 164 -10.28 16.45 1.99
N GLU A 165 -11.25 17.31 2.33
CA GLU A 165 -12.40 17.60 1.48
C GLU A 165 -11.93 18.21 0.15
N GLN A 166 -11.06 19.22 0.18
CA GLN A 166 -10.54 19.90 -1.01
C GLN A 166 -9.69 18.99 -1.89
N ALA A 167 -8.84 18.16 -1.30
CA ALA A 167 -8.04 17.19 -2.05
C ALA A 167 -8.92 16.20 -2.83
N ILE A 168 -9.99 15.69 -2.21
CA ILE A 168 -10.92 14.76 -2.88
C ILE A 168 -11.72 15.49 -3.98
N ILE A 169 -12.23 16.70 -3.69
CA ILE A 169 -12.99 17.51 -4.65
C ILE A 169 -12.16 17.77 -5.90
N GLU A 170 -10.93 18.25 -5.73
CA GLU A 170 -10.06 18.57 -6.84
C GLU A 170 -9.66 17.33 -7.64
N TYR A 171 -9.37 16.22 -6.96
CA TYR A 171 -9.06 14.96 -7.62
C TYR A 171 -10.23 14.47 -8.48
N LEU A 172 -11.46 14.46 -7.96
CA LEU A 172 -12.64 14.04 -8.72
C LEU A 172 -12.93 14.99 -9.90
N HIS A 173 -12.67 16.28 -9.73
CA HIS A 173 -12.77 17.26 -10.81
C HIS A 173 -11.75 16.99 -11.93
N GLU A 174 -10.48 16.76 -11.58
CA GLU A 174 -9.42 16.46 -12.55
C GLU A 174 -9.67 15.17 -13.34
N LYS A 175 -10.21 14.14 -12.68
CA LYS A 175 -10.61 12.89 -13.34
C LYS A 175 -11.89 13.02 -14.17
N ARG A 176 -12.49 14.23 -14.25
CA ARG A 176 -13.74 14.51 -14.96
C ARG A 176 -14.87 13.55 -14.59
N PHE A 177 -14.91 13.13 -13.31
CA PHE A 177 -15.96 12.24 -12.83
C PHE A 177 -17.34 12.91 -12.96
N SER A 178 -18.26 12.25 -13.65
CA SER A 178 -19.65 12.66 -13.77
C SER A 178 -20.56 11.60 -13.15
N PHE A 179 -21.67 12.03 -12.57
CA PHE A 179 -22.57 11.19 -11.79
C PHE A 179 -23.64 10.52 -12.66
#